data_AF-A0A1H6JEF1-F1
#
_entry.id   AF-A0A1H6JEF1-F1
#
_cell.length_a   1.000
_cell.length_b   1.000
_cell.length_c   1.000
_cell.angle_alpha   90.00
_cell.angle_beta   90.00
_cell.angle_gamma   90.00
#
_symmetry.space_group_name_H-M   'P 1'
#
loop_
_entity.id
_entity.type
_entity.pdbx_description
1 polymer ?
#
loop_
_entity_poly.entity_id
_entity_poly.type
_entity_poly.pdbx_seq_one_letter_code
_entity_poly.pdbx_strand_id
1 'polypeptide(L)'
;MRDTVMVDWQVPADEWESFREYVEKKFDGLEGYLGREAEAAMREYADADGYGDVEDRVDRLVNAAGRTPDPFKEKNSSRLHQQSTTRVTVRVDEWVKDEFRKAANESEDTFGVAFARAIQVRRDGGRAGRLERKLDRVIDDAEGMLTFIDEDTEEGGLSKVDRNTIVICQRLAPSTDDQFTDDELNAEIHEIAGRGRRASGPTLERYRDLVIERLGYEPHPGVEANPSKDQTVWVPEHVADEIAPDGVPVEVRRPVDQLEREQRVRRIRLVLGRRAGNRSSGKVSVRAAEIQADVLEDAVTRSTTLSLMEEAALSIPGIEISRSRTNASLRVDLQQLGEGEPELFEEIIAYRDADADSLLDETTETTVADYGATQGPGADLETLSAAGEDAAADGGGPPRER
;
A
#
# COMPACT_ATOMS: atom_id res chain seq x y z
N MET A 1 20.57 19.39 40.27
CA MET A 1 21.19 18.14 39.77
C MET A 1 20.12 17.44 38.98
N ARG A 2 20.38 17.05 37.73
CA ARG A 2 19.46 16.16 37.01
C ARG A 2 19.75 14.75 37.51
N ASP A 3 18.75 14.11 38.11
CA ASP A 3 18.90 12.74 38.58
C ASP A 3 18.89 11.83 37.36
N THR A 4 20.08 11.35 36.99
CA THR A 4 20.24 10.41 35.88
C THR A 4 20.04 8.99 36.40
N VAL A 5 19.16 8.23 35.75
CA VAL A 5 18.87 6.85 36.06
C VAL A 5 19.43 5.93 34.97
N MET A 6 19.76 4.70 35.35
CA MET A 6 20.12 3.66 34.39
C MET A 6 18.84 3.13 33.73
N VAL A 7 18.85 3.12 32.41
CA VAL A 7 17.98 2.31 31.56
C VAL A 7 18.69 0.99 31.31
N ASP A 8 17.92 -0.09 31.36
CA ASP A 8 18.40 -1.47 31.20
C ASP A 8 17.33 -2.28 30.47
N TRP A 9 17.40 -2.29 29.14
CA TRP A 9 16.38 -2.86 28.25
C TRP A 9 16.99 -3.85 27.27
N GLN A 10 16.16 -4.79 26.80
CA GLN A 10 16.51 -5.71 25.71
C GLN A 10 16.12 -5.07 24.38
N VAL A 11 17.10 -4.66 23.60
CA VAL A 11 16.91 -3.90 22.36
C VAL A 11 17.38 -4.76 21.19
N PRO A 12 16.69 -4.79 20.04
CA PRO A 12 17.20 -5.39 18.81
C PRO A 12 18.68 -5.03 18.55
N ALA A 13 19.52 -6.06 18.42
CA ALA A 13 20.97 -5.92 18.44
C ALA A 13 21.49 -5.12 17.24
N ASP A 14 20.96 -5.42 16.04
CA ASP A 14 21.36 -4.78 14.79
C ASP A 14 21.06 -3.27 14.81
N GLU A 15 19.92 -2.87 15.38
CA GLU A 15 19.55 -1.45 15.50
C GLU A 15 20.43 -0.73 16.51
N TRP A 16 20.76 -1.38 17.63
CA TRP A 16 21.66 -0.81 18.62
C TRP A 16 23.08 -0.62 18.08
N GLU A 17 23.60 -1.60 17.35
CA GLU A 17 24.93 -1.52 16.72
C GLU A 17 24.97 -0.41 15.67
N SER A 18 23.98 -0.37 14.78
CA SER A 18 23.83 0.69 13.77
C SER A 18 23.71 2.10 14.39
N PHE A 19 23.04 2.21 15.55
CA PHE A 19 22.97 3.47 16.29
C PHE A 19 24.32 3.88 16.90
N ARG A 20 25.09 2.93 17.43
CA ARG A 20 26.45 3.21 17.94
C ARG A 20 27.35 3.70 16.82
N GLU A 21 27.35 3.03 15.67
CA GLU A 21 28.11 3.45 14.50
C GLU A 21 27.72 4.86 14.04
N TYR A 22 26.42 5.18 14.04
CA TYR A 22 25.94 6.53 13.75
C TYR A 22 26.50 7.58 14.71
N VAL A 23 26.44 7.33 16.03
CA VAL A 23 26.96 8.26 17.05
C VAL A 23 28.47 8.42 16.91
N GLU A 24 29.20 7.32 16.75
CA GLU A 24 30.65 7.34 16.57
C GLU A 24 31.05 8.13 15.33
N LYS A 25 30.39 7.88 14.19
CA LYS A 25 30.63 8.62 12.94
C LYS A 25 30.31 10.11 13.06
N LYS A 26 29.26 10.48 13.82
CA LYS A 26 28.80 11.87 13.94
C LYS A 26 29.67 12.69 14.89
N PHE A 27 30.19 12.09 15.95
CA PHE A 27 30.91 12.80 17.01
C PHE A 27 32.38 12.40 17.16
N ASP A 28 32.87 11.49 16.31
CA ASP A 28 34.22 10.91 16.37
C ASP A 28 34.52 10.25 17.73
N GLY A 29 33.48 9.64 18.32
CA GLY A 29 33.56 8.97 19.62
C GLY A 29 32.20 8.64 20.24
N LEU A 30 32.21 7.62 21.10
CA LEU A 30 31.01 7.12 21.80
C LEU A 30 30.85 7.68 23.22
N GLU A 31 31.97 8.01 23.88
CA GLU A 31 31.97 8.35 25.30
C GLU A 31 31.23 9.68 25.55
N GLY A 32 30.24 9.65 26.45
CA GLY A 32 29.39 10.80 26.77
C GLY A 32 28.32 11.13 25.72
N TYR A 33 28.55 10.84 24.43
CA TYR A 33 27.60 11.13 23.36
C TYR A 33 26.51 10.06 23.21
N LEU A 34 26.84 8.78 23.40
CA LEU A 34 25.89 7.69 23.22
C LEU A 34 24.66 7.83 24.13
N GLY A 35 24.88 8.17 25.41
CA GLY A 35 23.78 8.39 26.34
C GLY A 35 22.99 9.67 26.07
N ARG A 36 23.68 10.73 25.64
CA ARG A 36 23.04 12.00 25.28
C ARG A 36 22.13 11.85 24.05
N GLU A 37 22.59 11.14 23.02
CA GLU A 37 21.79 10.91 21.81
C GLU A 37 20.67 9.91 22.05
N ALA A 38 20.87 8.90 22.91
CA ALA A 38 19.80 8.02 23.34
C ALA A 38 18.70 8.79 24.11
N GLU A 39 19.09 9.67 25.03
CA GLU A 39 18.16 10.54 25.75
C GLU A 39 17.44 11.52 24.80
N ALA A 40 18.12 12.05 23.79
CA ALA A 40 17.52 12.89 22.76
C ALA A 40 16.47 12.11 21.93
N ALA A 41 16.80 10.88 21.51
CA ALA A 41 15.87 10.01 20.80
C ALA A 41 14.62 9.71 21.65
N MET A 42 14.79 9.43 22.95
CA MET A 42 13.67 9.20 23.87
C MET A 42 12.79 10.45 24.05
N ARG A 43 13.39 11.65 24.14
CA ARG A 43 12.61 12.90 24.22
C ARG A 43 11.82 13.16 22.95
N GLU A 44 12.43 12.92 21.80
CA GLU A 44 11.75 13.08 20.50
C GLU A 44 10.58 12.12 20.35
N TYR A 45 10.75 10.87 20.77
CA TYR A 45 9.70 9.86 20.76
C TYR A 45 8.51 10.22 21.66
N ALA A 46 8.79 10.76 22.85
CA ALA A 46 7.77 11.11 23.83
C ALA A 46 7.16 12.51 23.65
N ASP A 47 7.43 13.20 22.54
CA ASP A 47 7.06 14.61 22.32
C ASP A 47 7.50 15.56 23.46
N ALA A 48 8.55 15.17 24.19
CA ALA A 48 9.03 15.82 25.41
C ALA A 48 10.19 16.81 25.14
N ASP A 49 10.53 17.02 23.87
CA ASP A 49 11.60 17.92 23.42
C ASP A 49 11.17 19.38 23.28
N GLY A 50 9.86 19.66 23.40
CA GLY A 50 9.28 21.00 23.31
C GLY A 50 9.06 21.51 21.87
N TYR A 51 9.19 20.64 20.86
CA TYR A 51 9.00 21.00 19.46
C TYR A 51 7.62 20.66 18.90
N GLY A 52 6.71 20.09 19.70
CA GLY A 52 5.34 19.76 19.30
C GLY A 52 4.61 20.96 18.65
N ASP A 53 4.61 22.13 19.31
CA ASP A 53 4.00 23.36 18.77
C ASP A 53 4.57 23.79 17.39
N VAL A 54 5.85 23.51 17.14
CA VAL A 54 6.49 23.83 15.86
C VAL A 54 6.04 22.86 14.79
N GLU A 55 5.96 21.56 15.14
CA GLU A 55 5.44 20.53 14.26
C GLU A 55 3.98 20.80 13.88
N ASP A 56 3.13 21.16 14.84
CA ASP A 56 1.73 21.54 14.57
C ASP A 56 1.61 22.71 13.59
N ARG A 57 2.52 23.69 13.68
CA ARG A 57 2.55 24.84 12.75
C ARG A 57 3.00 24.42 11.36
N VAL A 58 3.98 23.53 11.27
CA VAL A 58 4.43 22.96 9.99
C VAL A 58 3.32 22.13 9.37
N ASP A 59 2.65 21.29 10.14
CA ASP A 59 1.52 20.47 9.67
C ASP A 59 0.35 21.34 9.21
N ARG A 60 0.09 22.46 9.89
CA ARG A 60 -0.88 23.46 9.41
C ARG A 60 -0.47 24.08 8.07
N LEU A 61 0.82 24.35 7.84
CA LEU A 61 1.31 24.86 6.56
C LEU A 61 1.17 23.81 5.45
N VAL A 62 1.51 22.56 5.73
CA VAL A 62 1.35 21.43 4.80
C VAL A 62 -0.13 21.26 4.42
N ASN A 63 -1.03 21.26 5.40
CA ASN A 63 -2.48 21.25 5.19
C ASN A 63 -2.97 22.46 4.38
N ALA A 64 -2.45 23.65 4.67
CA ALA A 64 -2.80 24.86 3.94
C ALA A 64 -2.35 24.81 2.47
N ALA A 65 -1.25 24.11 2.18
CA ALA A 65 -0.82 23.81 0.82
C ALA A 65 -1.69 22.73 0.14
N GLY A 66 -2.70 22.17 0.82
CA GLY A 66 -3.55 21.11 0.28
C GLY A 66 -2.84 19.76 0.19
N ARG A 67 -1.78 19.55 0.98
CA ARG A 67 -1.12 18.27 1.16
C ARG A 67 -1.54 17.66 2.50
N THR A 68 -1.59 16.35 2.56
CA THR A 68 -1.76 15.63 3.83
C THR A 68 -0.43 15.67 4.58
N PRO A 69 -0.37 16.08 5.86
CA PRO A 69 0.80 15.89 6.70
C PRO A 69 1.07 14.40 6.72
N ASP A 70 2.32 14.02 6.45
CA ASP A 70 2.75 12.64 6.59
C ASP A 70 2.43 12.20 8.02
N PRO A 71 1.45 11.29 8.26
CA PRO A 71 1.24 10.79 9.59
C PRO A 71 2.55 10.13 9.97
N PHE A 72 3.15 10.58 11.07
CA PHE A 72 4.32 9.94 11.62
C PHE A 72 3.92 8.55 12.12
N LYS A 73 3.77 7.61 11.19
CA LYS A 73 3.87 6.21 11.52
C LYS A 73 5.36 5.97 11.62
N GLU A 74 5.84 5.91 12.86
CA GLU A 74 7.01 5.11 13.18
C GLU A 74 6.98 3.90 12.27
N LYS A 75 8.03 3.69 11.47
CA LYS A 75 8.11 2.52 10.62
C LYS A 75 7.78 1.32 11.50
N ASN A 76 6.54 0.82 11.42
CA ASN A 76 6.07 -0.38 12.07
C ASN A 76 6.74 -1.53 11.31
N SER A 77 8.07 -1.59 11.42
CA SER A 77 8.82 -2.69 10.87
C SER A 77 8.53 -3.85 11.80
N SER A 78 7.50 -4.62 11.44
CA SER A 78 7.08 -5.87 12.07
C SER A 78 8.26 -6.81 12.35
N ARG A 79 9.38 -6.60 11.64
CA ARG A 79 10.67 -7.28 11.79
C ARG A 79 11.41 -6.99 13.09
N LEU A 80 11.20 -5.86 13.77
CA LEU A 80 11.92 -5.54 15.02
C LEU A 80 11.65 -6.54 16.13
N HIS A 81 10.42 -7.06 16.20
CA HIS A 81 10.01 -8.07 17.18
C HIS A 81 10.67 -9.44 16.94
N GLN A 82 11.19 -9.68 15.73
CA GLN A 82 11.76 -10.95 15.30
C GLN A 82 13.30 -10.95 15.37
N GLN A 83 13.93 -9.80 15.60
CA GLN A 83 15.39 -9.67 15.65
C GLN A 83 15.97 -10.20 16.97
N SER A 84 17.24 -10.63 16.92
CA SER A 84 17.97 -10.99 18.13
C SER A 84 18.19 -9.75 19.01
N THR A 85 17.98 -9.88 20.32
CA THR A 85 18.08 -8.74 21.26
C THR A 85 19.39 -8.75 22.03
N THR A 86 19.91 -7.56 22.31
CA THR A 86 21.04 -7.31 23.20
C THR A 86 20.62 -6.47 24.40
N ARG A 87 21.29 -6.68 25.54
CA ARG A 87 21.04 -5.91 26.75
C ARG A 87 21.76 -4.56 26.67
N VAL A 88 20.99 -3.48 26.64
CA VAL A 88 21.51 -2.11 26.52
C VAL A 88 21.40 -1.40 27.86
N THR A 89 22.51 -0.80 28.30
CA THR A 89 22.56 -0.02 29.54
C THR A 89 23.04 1.40 29.28
N VAL A 90 22.17 2.39 29.52
CA VAL A 90 22.42 3.81 29.21
C VAL A 90 21.90 4.68 30.33
N ARG A 91 22.60 5.79 30.64
CA ARG A 91 22.11 6.79 31.61
C ARG A 91 21.29 7.85 30.90
N VAL A 92 20.10 8.09 31.42
CA VAL A 92 19.18 9.14 30.96
C VAL A 92 18.56 9.84 32.17
N ASP A 93 18.08 11.07 31.98
CA ASP A 93 17.27 11.77 32.97
C ASP A 93 16.00 10.95 33.36
N GLU A 94 15.69 10.89 34.65
CA GLU A 94 14.55 10.12 35.17
C GLU A 94 13.22 10.55 34.55
N TRP A 95 13.00 11.85 34.38
CA TRP A 95 11.77 12.36 33.78
C TRP A 95 11.63 11.89 32.32
N VAL A 96 12.72 11.87 31.56
CA VAL A 96 12.72 11.40 30.16
C VAL A 96 12.38 9.92 30.08
N LYS A 97 12.91 9.11 31.01
CA LYS A 97 12.58 7.68 31.08
C LYS A 97 11.10 7.45 31.35
N ASP A 98 10.51 8.24 32.23
CA ASP A 98 9.11 8.09 32.62
C ASP A 98 8.15 8.57 31.53
N GLU A 99 8.41 9.71 30.88
CA GLU A 99 7.64 10.16 29.72
C GLU A 99 7.75 9.18 28.55
N PHE A 100 8.96 8.68 28.27
CA PHE A 100 9.17 7.67 27.24
C PHE A 100 8.39 6.38 27.53
N ARG A 101 8.39 5.91 28.78
CA ARG A 101 7.60 4.72 29.17
C ARG A 101 6.11 4.95 29.00
N LYS A 102 5.64 6.15 29.32
CA LYS A 102 4.23 6.51 29.14
C LYS A 102 3.86 6.46 27.66
N ALA A 103 4.63 7.11 26.80
CA ALA A 103 4.43 7.07 25.35
C ALA A 103 4.53 5.63 24.79
N ALA A 104 5.55 4.88 25.19
CA ALA A 104 5.73 3.49 24.75
C ALA A 104 4.60 2.56 25.21
N ASN A 105 3.95 2.81 26.35
CA ASN A 105 2.79 2.03 26.81
C ASN A 105 1.52 2.28 25.98
N GLU A 106 1.46 3.36 25.19
CA GLU A 106 0.37 3.60 24.24
C GLU A 106 0.53 2.73 22.98
N SER A 107 1.76 2.25 22.71
CA SER A 107 2.03 1.20 21.74
C SER A 107 1.95 -0.19 22.38
N GLU A 108 1.60 -1.23 21.62
CA GLU A 108 1.66 -2.63 22.09
C GLU A 108 3.10 -3.18 22.18
N ASP A 109 4.11 -2.34 21.97
CA ASP A 109 5.51 -2.75 21.91
C ASP A 109 6.16 -2.91 23.29
N THR A 110 7.21 -3.74 23.34
CA THR A 110 8.11 -3.73 24.51
C THR A 110 8.94 -2.44 24.51
N PHE A 111 9.32 -1.96 25.71
CA PHE A 111 10.14 -0.74 25.83
C PHE A 111 11.44 -0.78 25.03
N GLY A 112 12.02 -1.97 24.84
CA GLY A 112 13.23 -2.12 24.04
C GLY A 112 12.99 -1.99 22.53
N VAL A 113 11.83 -2.43 22.04
CA VAL A 113 11.41 -2.24 20.65
C VAL A 113 11.04 -0.77 20.39
N ALA A 114 10.25 -0.16 21.28
CA ALA A 114 9.97 1.28 21.21
C ALA A 114 11.28 2.10 21.22
N PHE A 115 12.26 1.70 22.03
CA PHE A 115 13.55 2.38 22.08
C PHE A 115 14.36 2.17 20.79
N ALA A 116 14.33 0.97 20.20
CA ALA A 116 14.92 0.72 18.88
C ALA A 116 14.32 1.62 17.79
N ARG A 117 12.99 1.82 17.81
CA ARG A 117 12.33 2.75 16.89
C ARG A 117 12.79 4.19 17.11
N ALA A 118 12.85 4.64 18.36
CA ALA A 118 13.30 5.98 18.70
C ALA A 118 14.72 6.26 18.16
N ILE A 119 15.66 5.34 18.36
CA ILE A 119 17.05 5.50 17.87
C ILE A 119 17.15 5.36 16.35
N GLN A 120 16.31 4.55 15.71
CA GLN A 120 16.21 4.44 14.25
C GLN A 120 15.73 5.76 13.65
N VAL A 121 14.67 6.35 14.19
CA VAL A 121 14.15 7.66 13.76
C VAL A 121 15.21 8.74 13.94
N ARG A 122 15.93 8.74 15.07
CA ARG A 122 17.02 9.70 15.33
C ARG A 122 18.16 9.56 14.31
N ARG A 123 18.50 8.34 13.90
CA ARG A 123 19.50 8.06 12.86
C ARG A 123 19.05 8.60 11.50
N ASP A 124 17.75 8.53 11.19
CA ASP A 124 17.11 9.04 9.96
C ASP A 124 16.89 10.58 9.98
N GLY A 125 17.55 11.29 10.89
CA GLY A 125 17.50 12.75 11.03
C GLY A 125 16.62 13.26 12.18
N GLY A 126 15.92 12.36 12.88
CA GLY A 126 15.06 12.70 14.02
C GLY A 126 13.89 13.61 13.63
N ARG A 127 13.38 14.36 14.62
CA ARG A 127 12.34 15.37 14.40
C ARG A 127 12.79 16.47 13.45
N ALA A 128 14.04 16.94 13.55
CA ALA A 128 14.55 18.00 12.69
C ALA A 128 14.52 17.61 11.21
N GLY A 129 15.07 16.43 10.87
CA GLY A 129 15.01 15.91 9.50
C GLY A 129 13.59 15.64 9.02
N ARG A 130 12.66 15.27 9.92
CA ARG A 130 11.24 15.15 9.59
C ARG A 130 10.60 16.49 9.25
N LEU A 131 10.84 17.52 10.07
CA LEU A 131 10.32 18.86 9.81
C LEU A 131 10.93 19.46 8.54
N GLU A 132 12.21 19.25 8.28
CA GLU A 132 12.86 19.62 7.02
C GLU A 132 12.15 18.96 5.83
N ARG A 133 11.94 17.63 5.85
CA ARG A 133 11.20 16.93 4.78
C ARG A 133 9.75 17.41 4.61
N LYS A 134 9.09 17.82 5.69
CA LYS A 134 7.74 18.43 5.63
C LYS A 134 7.79 19.82 5.01
N LEU A 135 8.80 20.62 5.35
CA LEU A 135 8.99 21.97 4.83
C LEU A 135 9.47 21.97 3.38
N ASP A 136 10.40 21.10 2.99
CA ASP A 136 10.88 20.97 1.60
C ASP A 136 9.70 20.71 0.65
N ARG A 137 8.74 19.85 1.06
CA ARG A 137 7.50 19.62 0.29
C ARG A 137 6.67 20.88 0.08
N VAL A 138 6.62 21.76 1.07
CA VAL A 138 5.90 23.04 0.99
C VAL A 138 6.71 24.08 0.21
N ILE A 139 8.05 24.04 0.32
CA ILE A 139 8.96 24.92 -0.41
C ILE A 139 8.94 24.58 -1.90
N ASP A 140 9.02 23.32 -2.29
CA ASP A 140 8.90 22.89 -3.69
C ASP A 140 7.58 23.37 -4.31
N ASP A 141 6.50 23.29 -3.54
CA ASP A 141 5.21 23.85 -3.93
C ASP A 141 5.31 25.38 -4.07
N ALA A 142 5.83 26.09 -3.07
CA ALA A 142 5.96 27.54 -3.10
C ALA A 142 6.89 28.02 -4.24
N GLU A 143 7.97 27.30 -4.54
CA GLU A 143 8.92 27.59 -5.61
C GLU A 143 8.34 27.25 -6.99
N GLY A 144 7.60 26.14 -7.11
CA GLY A 144 6.78 25.85 -8.27
C GLY A 144 5.78 26.97 -8.52
N MET A 145 5.10 27.44 -7.47
CA MET A 145 4.16 28.56 -7.54
C MET A 145 4.85 29.86 -7.95
N LEU A 146 6.07 30.13 -7.47
CA LEU A 146 6.84 31.33 -7.80
C LEU A 146 7.42 31.30 -9.22
N THR A 147 7.83 30.14 -9.73
CA THR A 147 8.32 29.98 -11.11
C THR A 147 7.21 30.15 -12.15
N PHE A 148 5.97 29.75 -11.85
CA PHE A 148 4.81 30.05 -12.70
C PHE A 148 4.35 31.52 -12.66
N ILE A 149 4.72 32.27 -11.62
CA ILE A 149 4.43 33.71 -11.52
C ILE A 149 5.34 34.54 -12.44
N ASP A 150 6.54 34.05 -12.76
CA ASP A 150 7.56 34.83 -13.49
C ASP A 150 7.37 34.81 -15.02
N GLU A 151 6.55 33.90 -15.58
CA GLU A 151 6.54 33.69 -17.05
C GLU A 151 5.40 34.30 -17.87
N ASP A 152 4.19 34.63 -17.40
CA ASP A 152 3.23 35.39 -18.28
C ASP A 152 1.89 35.82 -17.64
N THR A 153 1.82 36.27 -16.38
CA THR A 153 0.54 36.85 -15.89
C THR A 153 0.72 37.98 -14.89
N GLU A 154 0.33 39.19 -15.32
CA GLU A 154 0.06 40.35 -14.47
C GLU A 154 -1.13 40.09 -13.52
N GLU A 155 -0.99 39.18 -12.56
CA GLU A 155 -1.71 39.12 -11.29
C GLU A 155 -1.11 37.97 -10.47
N GLY A 156 -0.04 38.26 -9.75
CA GLY A 156 0.79 37.29 -9.01
C GLY A 156 0.01 36.42 -8.03
N GLY A 157 -0.41 35.25 -8.48
CA GLY A 157 -1.10 34.25 -7.69
C GLY A 157 -1.21 32.91 -8.42
N LEU A 158 -1.44 31.86 -7.63
CA LEU A 158 -1.66 30.48 -8.05
C LEU A 158 -2.48 30.37 -9.35
N SER A 159 -2.06 29.46 -10.25
CA SER A 159 -2.87 29.13 -11.43
C SER A 159 -4.28 28.70 -11.00
N LYS A 160 -5.27 28.95 -11.85
CA LYS A 160 -6.66 28.58 -11.51
C LYS A 160 -6.81 27.08 -11.27
N VAL A 161 -6.03 26.25 -11.96
CA VAL A 161 -6.04 24.80 -11.78
C VAL A 161 -5.50 24.44 -10.40
N ASP A 162 -4.34 24.99 -10.03
CA ASP A 162 -3.71 24.66 -8.74
C ASP A 162 -4.54 25.15 -7.56
N ARG A 163 -5.16 26.35 -7.66
CA ARG A 163 -6.12 26.81 -6.64
C ARG A 163 -7.28 25.86 -6.50
N ASN A 164 -7.87 25.45 -7.61
CA ASN A 164 -9.00 24.55 -7.60
C ASN A 164 -8.60 23.20 -6.99
N THR A 165 -7.43 22.64 -7.36
CA THR A 165 -6.89 21.41 -6.77
C THR A 165 -6.70 21.55 -5.26
N ILE A 166 -6.06 22.62 -4.79
CA ILE A 166 -5.85 22.87 -3.35
C ILE A 166 -7.19 22.95 -2.60
N VAL A 167 -8.17 23.66 -3.14
CA VAL A 167 -9.50 23.78 -2.51
C VAL A 167 -10.22 22.42 -2.48
N ILE A 168 -10.11 21.61 -3.54
CA ILE A 168 -10.66 20.25 -3.57
C ILE A 168 -9.98 19.39 -2.48
N CYS A 169 -8.65 19.38 -2.42
CA CYS A 169 -7.88 18.67 -1.41
C CYS A 169 -8.28 19.09 0.02
N GLN A 170 -8.42 20.38 0.28
CA GLN A 170 -8.82 20.91 1.60
C GLN A 170 -10.25 20.56 2.00
N ARG A 171 -11.13 20.25 1.05
CA ARG A 171 -12.51 19.82 1.36
C ARG A 171 -12.62 18.33 1.60
N LEU A 172 -11.79 17.55 0.92
CA LEU A 172 -11.72 16.09 1.11
C LEU A 172 -10.96 15.70 2.38
N ALA A 173 -9.90 16.43 2.75
CA ALA A 173 -9.06 16.11 3.90
C ALA A 173 -9.77 16.13 5.28
N PRO A 174 -10.70 17.06 5.59
CA PRO A 174 -11.37 17.11 6.90
C PRO A 174 -12.71 16.36 6.98
N SER A 175 -13.25 15.84 5.87
CA SER A 175 -14.62 15.31 5.85
C SER A 175 -14.75 13.83 6.18
N THR A 176 -13.66 13.06 6.21
CA THR A 176 -13.77 11.60 6.17
C THR A 176 -12.61 10.94 6.92
N ASP A 177 -12.91 9.84 7.61
CA ASP A 177 -12.00 9.03 8.44
C ASP A 177 -10.83 8.41 7.62
N ASP A 178 -9.91 9.24 7.14
CA ASP A 178 -8.75 8.88 6.30
C ASP A 178 -9.12 8.10 5.01
N GLN A 179 -10.31 8.25 4.46
CA GLN A 179 -10.69 7.61 3.18
C GLN A 179 -11.83 8.35 2.49
N PHE A 180 -11.91 8.35 1.16
CA PHE A 180 -13.05 8.94 0.44
C PHE A 180 -13.38 8.15 -0.83
N THR A 181 -14.60 8.29 -1.33
CA THR A 181 -15.07 7.61 -2.54
C THR A 181 -14.82 8.44 -3.80
N ASP A 182 -14.78 7.80 -4.98
CA ASP A 182 -14.69 8.53 -6.25
C ASP A 182 -15.89 9.46 -6.47
N ASP A 183 -17.06 9.14 -5.92
CA ASP A 183 -18.24 10.01 -5.97
C ASP A 183 -18.04 11.31 -5.18
N GLU A 184 -17.43 11.24 -4.00
CA GLU A 184 -17.09 12.42 -3.18
C GLU A 184 -16.06 13.28 -3.90
N LEU A 185 -15.00 12.67 -4.45
CA LEU A 185 -14.00 13.38 -5.26
C LEU A 185 -14.63 14.04 -6.50
N ASN A 186 -15.43 13.30 -7.27
CA ASN A 186 -16.09 13.82 -8.47
C ASN A 186 -17.08 14.95 -8.12
N ALA A 187 -17.78 14.87 -6.99
CA ALA A 187 -18.68 15.91 -6.52
C ALA A 187 -17.92 17.22 -6.22
N GLU A 188 -16.79 17.14 -5.53
CA GLU A 188 -15.95 18.32 -5.25
C GLU A 188 -15.35 18.91 -6.53
N ILE A 189 -14.87 18.08 -7.46
CA ILE A 189 -14.39 18.54 -8.76
C ILE A 189 -15.51 19.23 -9.53
N HIS A 190 -16.73 18.70 -9.51
CA HIS A 190 -17.88 19.32 -10.15
C HIS A 190 -18.21 20.68 -9.55
N GLU A 191 -18.19 20.82 -8.23
CA GLU A 191 -18.49 22.09 -7.57
C GLU A 191 -17.43 23.15 -7.89
N ILE A 192 -16.15 22.78 -7.85
CA ILE A 192 -15.03 23.73 -7.91
C ILE A 192 -14.56 23.99 -9.35
N ALA A 193 -14.39 22.94 -10.15
CA ALA A 193 -13.89 23.04 -11.52
C ALA A 193 -15.00 23.16 -12.57
N GLY A 194 -16.25 22.80 -12.24
CA GLY A 194 -17.37 22.74 -13.16
C GLY A 194 -17.94 24.09 -13.64
N ARG A 195 -17.54 25.21 -13.02
CA ARG A 195 -17.98 26.58 -13.40
C ARG A 195 -19.51 26.72 -13.46
N GLY A 196 -20.23 26.10 -12.53
CA GLY A 196 -21.70 26.12 -12.47
C GLY A 196 -22.42 25.10 -13.37
N ARG A 197 -21.68 24.17 -13.98
CA ARG A 197 -22.18 22.97 -14.67
C ARG A 197 -21.38 21.75 -14.21
N ARG A 198 -21.79 20.54 -14.57
CA ARG A 198 -20.93 19.36 -14.37
C ARG A 198 -19.63 19.52 -15.17
N ALA A 199 -18.50 19.26 -14.52
CA ALA A 199 -17.19 19.18 -15.17
C ALA A 199 -17.24 18.13 -16.30
N SER A 200 -16.52 18.40 -17.40
CA SER A 200 -16.41 17.43 -18.49
C SER A 200 -15.56 16.23 -18.07
N GLY A 201 -15.71 15.07 -18.72
CA GLY A 201 -14.90 13.88 -18.46
C GLY A 201 -13.38 14.15 -18.43
N PRO A 202 -12.80 14.84 -19.43
CA PRO A 202 -11.37 15.19 -19.40
C PRO A 202 -10.97 16.14 -18.26
N THR A 203 -11.91 16.96 -17.76
CA THR A 203 -11.65 17.82 -16.59
C THR A 203 -11.68 16.99 -15.32
N LEU A 204 -12.65 16.08 -15.17
CA LEU A 204 -12.73 15.16 -14.04
C LEU A 204 -11.44 14.34 -13.92
N GLU A 205 -11.03 13.68 -15.00
CA GLU A 205 -9.82 12.86 -15.06
C GLU A 205 -8.58 13.67 -14.66
N ARG A 206 -8.38 14.84 -15.28
CA ARG A 206 -7.24 15.72 -14.95
C ARG A 206 -7.21 16.14 -13.49
N TYR A 207 -8.33 16.57 -12.92
CA TYR A 207 -8.34 17.01 -11.51
C TYR A 207 -8.28 15.84 -10.54
N ARG A 208 -8.83 14.66 -10.90
CA ARG A 208 -8.69 13.44 -10.13
C ARG A 208 -7.21 13.10 -9.95
N ASP A 209 -6.46 13.01 -11.04
CA ASP A 209 -5.03 12.65 -10.98
C ASP A 209 -4.25 13.64 -10.10
N LEU A 210 -4.46 14.95 -10.32
CA LEU A 210 -3.79 16.00 -9.54
C LEU A 210 -4.16 15.97 -8.04
N VAL A 211 -5.41 15.67 -7.70
CA VAL A 211 -5.86 15.62 -6.30
C VAL A 211 -5.33 14.36 -5.60
N ILE A 212 -5.39 13.20 -6.26
CA ILE A 212 -4.90 11.93 -5.73
C ILE A 212 -3.38 11.99 -5.51
N GLU A 213 -2.63 12.46 -6.51
CA GLU A 213 -1.18 12.65 -6.41
C GLU A 213 -0.82 13.61 -5.27
N ARG A 214 -1.52 14.76 -5.17
CA ARG A 214 -1.21 15.77 -4.16
C ARG A 214 -1.56 15.33 -2.73
N LEU A 215 -2.62 14.56 -2.55
CA LEU A 215 -3.01 14.03 -1.24
C LEU A 215 -2.17 12.82 -0.82
N GLY A 216 -1.50 12.13 -1.76
CA GLY A 216 -0.78 10.88 -1.50
C GLY A 216 -1.72 9.70 -1.24
N TYR A 217 -2.82 9.65 -1.99
CA TYR A 217 -3.83 8.60 -1.84
C TYR A 217 -3.68 7.55 -2.93
N GLU A 218 -4.11 6.34 -2.60
CA GLU A 218 -4.15 5.18 -3.47
C GLU A 218 -5.56 4.58 -3.44
N PRO A 219 -5.95 3.84 -4.48
CA PRO A 219 -7.17 3.07 -4.43
C PRO A 219 -7.01 1.92 -3.43
N HIS A 220 -8.08 1.65 -2.69
CA HIS A 220 -8.12 0.62 -1.67
C HIS A 220 -7.78 -0.76 -2.27
N PRO A 221 -6.86 -1.54 -1.68
CA PRO A 221 -6.36 -2.79 -2.29
C PRO A 221 -7.43 -3.89 -2.41
N GLY A 222 -8.47 -3.87 -1.57
CA GLY A 222 -9.57 -4.84 -1.58
C GLY A 222 -10.72 -4.60 -2.59
N VAL A 223 -10.57 -3.70 -3.57
CA VAL A 223 -11.69 -3.29 -4.46
C VAL A 223 -12.23 -4.42 -5.34
N GLU A 224 -11.47 -5.49 -5.60
CA GLU A 224 -12.00 -6.67 -6.32
C GLU A 224 -13.16 -7.38 -5.57
N ALA A 225 -13.29 -7.18 -4.25
CA ALA A 225 -14.32 -7.81 -3.42
C ALA A 225 -15.61 -6.97 -3.24
N ASN A 226 -15.66 -5.73 -3.77
CA ASN A 226 -16.81 -4.83 -3.56
C ASN A 226 -17.82 -4.95 -4.72
N PRO A 227 -19.09 -5.35 -4.49
CA PRO A 227 -20.04 -5.69 -5.56
C PRO A 227 -20.54 -4.52 -6.43
N SER A 228 -20.14 -3.27 -6.15
CA SER A 228 -20.29 -2.15 -7.09
C SER A 228 -18.95 -1.83 -7.72
N LYS A 229 -18.67 -2.43 -8.87
CA LYS A 229 -17.50 -2.17 -9.74
C LYS A 229 -17.22 -0.70 -10.07
N ASP A 230 -18.16 0.19 -9.78
CA ASP A 230 -18.12 1.59 -10.19
C ASP A 230 -17.71 2.55 -9.06
N GLN A 231 -17.43 2.07 -7.83
CA GLN A 231 -17.11 2.94 -6.70
C GLN A 231 -15.72 2.63 -6.13
N THR A 232 -14.71 3.32 -6.66
CA THR A 232 -13.34 3.29 -6.12
C THR A 232 -13.31 4.01 -4.78
N VAL A 233 -12.77 3.36 -3.76
CA VAL A 233 -12.45 3.97 -2.47
C VAL A 233 -10.98 4.34 -2.48
N TRP A 234 -10.65 5.56 -2.10
CA TRP A 234 -9.31 6.11 -1.98
C TRP A 234 -8.90 6.15 -0.52
N VAL A 235 -7.72 5.63 -0.20
CA VAL A 235 -7.11 5.63 1.12
C VAL A 235 -5.69 6.18 1.02
N PRO A 236 -5.11 6.77 2.08
CA PRO A 236 -3.71 7.17 2.09
C PRO A 236 -2.79 6.00 1.70
N GLU A 237 -1.70 6.28 1.00
CA GLU A 237 -0.72 5.27 0.54
C GLU A 237 -0.28 4.32 1.67
N HIS A 238 -0.02 4.86 2.85
CA HIS A 238 0.39 4.06 4.01
C HIS A 238 -0.72 3.16 4.57
N VAL A 239 -2.00 3.54 4.44
CA VAL A 239 -3.14 2.68 4.81
C VAL A 239 -3.33 1.59 3.77
N ALA A 240 -3.16 1.93 2.48
CA ALA A 240 -3.16 0.95 1.42
C ALA A 240 -2.05 -0.11 1.65
N ASP A 241 -0.86 0.30 2.08
CA ASP A 241 0.25 -0.61 2.40
C ASP A 241 -0.06 -1.54 3.58
N GLU A 242 -0.76 -1.06 4.62
CA GLU A 242 -1.13 -1.87 5.78
C GLU A 242 -2.26 -2.87 5.50
N ILE A 243 -3.20 -2.51 4.63
CA ILE A 243 -4.37 -3.33 4.30
C ILE A 243 -4.07 -4.25 3.10
N ALA A 244 -3.04 -3.94 2.31
CA ALA A 244 -2.63 -4.78 1.19
C ALA A 244 -2.29 -6.20 1.67
N PRO A 245 -2.74 -7.25 0.96
CA PRO A 245 -2.32 -8.60 1.29
C PRO A 245 -0.79 -8.72 1.23
N ASP A 246 -0.21 -9.32 2.27
CA ASP A 246 1.25 -9.45 2.44
C ASP A 246 1.89 -10.04 1.18
N GLY A 247 2.80 -9.28 0.56
CA GLY A 247 3.54 -9.74 -0.63
C GLY A 247 2.90 -9.35 -1.98
N VAL A 248 1.76 -8.66 -2.02
CA VAL A 248 1.22 -8.08 -3.27
C VAL A 248 1.97 -6.79 -3.65
N PRO A 249 2.68 -6.74 -4.80
CA PRO A 249 3.43 -5.55 -5.18
C PRO A 249 2.54 -4.37 -5.58
N VAL A 250 3.09 -3.16 -5.41
CA VAL A 250 2.38 -1.89 -5.65
C VAL A 250 1.85 -1.78 -7.08
N GLU A 251 2.61 -2.26 -8.05
CA GLU A 251 2.27 -2.19 -9.47
C GLU A 251 1.07 -3.06 -9.84
N VAL A 252 0.72 -4.04 -9.00
CA VAL A 252 -0.42 -4.92 -9.24
C VAL A 252 -1.69 -4.41 -8.56
N ARG A 253 -1.58 -3.76 -7.40
CA ARG A 253 -2.73 -3.18 -6.68
C ARG A 253 -3.24 -1.87 -7.29
N ARG A 254 -2.37 -1.05 -7.89
CA ARG A 254 -2.77 0.26 -8.46
C ARG A 254 -3.40 0.08 -9.86
N PRO A 255 -4.43 0.87 -10.23
CA PRO A 255 -5.00 0.94 -11.57
C PRO A 255 -3.95 1.26 -12.63
N VAL A 256 -4.10 0.66 -13.81
CA VAL A 256 -3.09 0.71 -14.88
C VAL A 256 -2.88 2.12 -15.44
N ASP A 257 -3.92 2.94 -15.44
CA ASP A 257 -3.90 4.35 -15.83
C ASP A 257 -2.99 5.18 -14.92
N GLN A 258 -2.90 4.84 -13.63
CA GLN A 258 -2.06 5.51 -12.64
C GLN A 258 -0.62 5.00 -12.58
N LEU A 259 -0.30 3.94 -13.32
CA LEU A 259 1.06 3.39 -13.36
C LEU A 259 1.93 4.12 -14.39
N GLU A 260 3.12 4.48 -13.95
CA GLU A 260 4.17 4.93 -14.87
C GLU A 260 4.58 3.82 -15.83
N ARG A 261 5.23 4.20 -16.94
CA ARG A 261 5.64 3.25 -17.98
C ARG A 261 6.45 2.08 -17.42
N GLU A 262 7.44 2.36 -16.57
CA GLU A 262 8.31 1.36 -15.95
C GLU A 262 7.53 0.45 -14.99
N GLN A 263 6.57 1.01 -14.25
CA GLN A 263 5.69 0.26 -13.36
C GLN A 263 4.75 -0.67 -14.14
N ARG A 264 4.23 -0.24 -15.29
CA ARG A 264 3.46 -1.11 -16.21
C ARG A 264 4.31 -2.27 -16.73
N VAL A 265 5.57 -2.01 -17.08
CA VAL A 265 6.52 -3.06 -17.47
C VAL A 265 6.74 -4.04 -16.32
N ARG A 266 6.93 -3.54 -15.10
CA ARG A 266 7.10 -4.36 -13.91
C ARG A 266 5.85 -5.18 -13.58
N ARG A 267 4.65 -4.61 -13.66
CA ARG A 267 3.37 -5.32 -13.54
C ARG A 267 3.28 -6.50 -14.50
N ILE A 268 3.66 -6.30 -15.77
CA ILE A 268 3.69 -7.39 -16.76
C ILE A 268 4.60 -8.53 -16.30
N ARG A 269 5.79 -8.22 -15.80
CA ARG A 269 6.75 -9.22 -15.29
C ARG A 269 6.19 -9.97 -14.09
N LEU A 270 5.64 -9.26 -13.11
CA LEU A 270 5.09 -9.82 -11.88
C LEU A 270 3.88 -10.74 -12.14
N VAL A 271 2.90 -10.27 -12.93
CA VAL A 271 1.69 -11.04 -13.24
C VAL A 271 2.00 -12.27 -14.09
N LEU A 272 2.87 -12.16 -15.10
CA LEU A 272 3.26 -13.31 -15.91
C LEU A 272 4.16 -14.28 -15.13
N GLY A 273 5.04 -13.76 -14.28
CA GLY A 273 5.84 -14.55 -13.36
C GLY A 273 4.96 -15.38 -12.43
N ARG A 274 3.97 -14.75 -11.79
CA ARG A 274 2.98 -15.44 -10.95
C ARG A 274 2.21 -16.52 -11.73
N ARG A 275 1.73 -16.21 -12.94
CA ARG A 275 1.07 -17.20 -13.83
C ARG A 275 1.98 -18.37 -14.18
N ALA A 276 3.28 -18.14 -14.35
CA ALA A 276 4.26 -19.19 -14.59
C ALA A 276 4.53 -20.02 -13.32
N GLY A 277 4.56 -19.39 -12.14
CA GLY A 277 4.77 -20.03 -10.84
C GLY A 277 3.63 -20.91 -10.39
N ASN A 278 2.40 -20.61 -10.83
CA ASN A 278 1.22 -21.45 -10.63
C ASN A 278 1.18 -22.69 -11.54
N ARG A 279 2.12 -22.82 -12.50
CA ARG A 279 2.23 -23.98 -13.39
C ARG A 279 3.37 -24.87 -12.92
N SER A 280 3.13 -26.18 -12.91
CA SER A 280 4.15 -27.18 -12.58
C SER A 280 5.39 -27.13 -13.49
N SER A 281 5.27 -26.57 -14.69
CA SER A 281 6.39 -26.38 -15.62
C SER A 281 7.25 -25.14 -15.35
N GLY A 282 6.79 -24.21 -14.50
CA GLY A 282 7.43 -22.91 -14.29
C GLY A 282 7.42 -21.99 -15.52
N LYS A 283 6.59 -22.28 -16.53
CA LYS A 283 6.61 -21.62 -17.85
C LYS A 283 5.24 -21.19 -18.30
N VAL A 284 5.13 -19.96 -18.82
CA VAL A 284 3.90 -19.41 -19.42
C VAL A 284 4.22 -18.72 -20.75
N SER A 285 3.25 -18.72 -21.67
CA SER A 285 3.29 -17.87 -22.85
C SER A 285 1.92 -17.23 -23.05
N VAL A 286 1.89 -15.91 -23.15
CA VAL A 286 0.67 -15.09 -23.16
C VAL A 286 0.70 -14.17 -24.37
N ARG A 287 -0.43 -14.01 -25.04
CA ARG A 287 -0.54 -13.18 -26.26
C ARG A 287 -0.70 -11.71 -25.90
N ALA A 288 -0.30 -10.82 -26.82
CA ALA A 288 -0.44 -9.37 -26.63
C ALA A 288 -1.89 -8.93 -26.30
N ALA A 289 -2.90 -9.54 -26.92
CA ALA A 289 -4.30 -9.22 -26.63
C ALA A 289 -4.72 -9.63 -25.21
N GLU A 290 -4.19 -10.74 -24.71
CA GLU A 290 -4.46 -11.22 -23.35
C GLU A 290 -3.70 -10.38 -22.31
N ILE A 291 -2.48 -9.91 -22.63
CA ILE A 291 -1.78 -8.92 -21.78
C ILE A 291 -2.54 -7.60 -21.75
N GLN A 292 -3.05 -7.14 -22.90
CA GLN A 292 -3.82 -5.91 -22.98
C GLN A 292 -5.08 -5.98 -22.09
N ALA A 293 -5.85 -7.07 -22.19
CA ALA A 293 -7.10 -7.22 -21.46
C ALA A 293 -6.88 -7.59 -19.98
N ASP A 294 -6.05 -8.60 -19.68
CA ASP A 294 -5.98 -9.19 -18.34
C ASP A 294 -4.94 -8.53 -17.43
N VAL A 295 -3.90 -7.91 -18.00
CA VAL A 295 -2.80 -7.31 -17.22
C VAL A 295 -2.88 -5.80 -17.22
N LEU A 296 -3.28 -5.22 -18.35
CA LEU A 296 -3.36 -3.77 -18.56
C LEU A 296 -4.80 -3.26 -18.66
N GLU A 297 -5.81 -4.11 -18.42
CA GLU A 297 -7.23 -3.74 -18.29
C GLU A 297 -7.79 -2.90 -19.45
N ASP A 298 -7.28 -3.12 -20.66
CA ASP A 298 -7.57 -2.33 -21.87
C ASP A 298 -7.26 -0.82 -21.75
N ALA A 299 -6.56 -0.39 -20.70
CA ALA A 299 -6.20 1.01 -20.44
C ALA A 299 -5.19 1.57 -21.46
N VAL A 300 -4.47 0.69 -22.17
CA VAL A 300 -3.48 1.09 -23.18
C VAL A 300 -3.80 0.55 -24.57
N THR A 301 -3.35 1.28 -25.58
CA THR A 301 -3.48 0.85 -26.98
C THR A 301 -2.64 -0.39 -27.27
N ARG A 302 -3.07 -1.20 -28.24
CA ARG A 302 -2.33 -2.40 -28.69
C ARG A 302 -0.88 -2.12 -29.09
N SER A 303 -0.60 -0.98 -29.71
CA SER A 303 0.78 -0.58 -30.04
C SER A 303 1.62 -0.31 -28.80
N THR A 304 1.03 0.34 -27.80
CA THR A 304 1.69 0.58 -26.51
C THR A 304 1.94 -0.74 -25.78
N THR A 305 0.97 -1.67 -25.78
CA THR A 305 1.15 -3.01 -25.20
C THR A 305 2.36 -3.73 -25.80
N LEU A 306 2.50 -3.72 -27.14
CA LEU A 306 3.65 -4.35 -27.80
C LEU A 306 4.97 -3.70 -27.38
N SER A 307 5.02 -2.37 -27.28
CA SER A 307 6.20 -1.66 -26.80
C SER A 307 6.56 -2.02 -25.36
N LEU A 308 5.56 -2.11 -24.48
CA LEU A 308 5.75 -2.50 -23.07
C LEU A 308 6.19 -3.97 -22.96
N MET A 309 5.69 -4.88 -23.80
CA MET A 309 6.14 -6.27 -23.86
C MET A 309 7.61 -6.37 -24.30
N GLU A 310 8.03 -5.53 -25.26
CA GLU A 310 9.41 -5.47 -25.72
C GLU A 310 10.34 -4.99 -24.60
N GLU A 311 9.93 -3.97 -23.85
CA GLU A 311 10.65 -3.48 -22.66
C GLU A 311 10.67 -4.51 -21.53
N ALA A 312 9.57 -5.23 -21.32
CA ALA A 312 9.48 -6.30 -20.33
C ALA A 312 10.48 -7.43 -20.61
N ALA A 313 10.67 -7.79 -21.88
CA ALA A 313 11.65 -8.79 -22.32
C ALA A 313 13.08 -8.25 -22.44
N LEU A 314 13.28 -6.93 -22.39
CA LEU A 314 14.59 -6.34 -22.62
C LEU A 314 15.53 -6.69 -21.45
N SER A 315 16.63 -7.36 -21.79
CA SER A 315 17.75 -7.63 -20.88
C SER A 315 17.45 -8.47 -19.64
N ILE A 316 16.31 -9.18 -19.58
CA ILE A 316 15.99 -10.08 -18.47
C ILE A 316 16.04 -11.55 -18.93
N PRO A 317 16.98 -12.35 -18.40
CA PRO A 317 16.99 -13.80 -18.63
C PRO A 317 15.68 -14.45 -18.22
N GLY A 318 15.16 -15.36 -19.05
CA GLY A 318 13.89 -16.04 -18.77
C GLY A 318 12.62 -15.29 -19.21
N ILE A 319 12.70 -14.08 -19.75
CA ILE A 319 11.56 -13.38 -20.37
C ILE A 319 11.85 -13.13 -21.86
N GLU A 320 11.08 -13.77 -22.73
CA GLU A 320 11.31 -13.74 -24.18
C GLU A 320 10.07 -13.28 -24.95
N ILE A 321 10.24 -12.36 -25.89
CA ILE A 321 9.17 -11.96 -26.81
C ILE A 321 9.28 -12.71 -28.14
N SER A 322 8.21 -13.41 -28.52
CA SER A 322 8.06 -13.99 -29.87
C SER A 322 7.30 -13.02 -30.77
N ARG A 323 7.99 -12.43 -31.75
CA ARG A 323 7.38 -11.56 -32.75
C ARG A 323 6.84 -12.38 -33.91
N SER A 324 5.56 -12.75 -33.87
CA SER A 324 4.83 -13.17 -35.06
C SER A 324 4.08 -11.98 -35.66
N ARG A 325 4.06 -11.86 -37.00
CA ARG A 325 3.44 -10.73 -37.75
C ARG A 325 1.98 -10.46 -37.37
N THR A 326 1.29 -11.43 -36.78
CA THR A 326 -0.12 -11.32 -36.38
C THR A 326 -0.37 -11.61 -34.90
N ASN A 327 0.54 -12.31 -34.22
CA ASN A 327 0.35 -12.86 -32.87
C ASN A 327 1.63 -12.74 -32.02
N ALA A 328 1.99 -11.53 -31.60
CA ALA A 328 3.08 -11.38 -30.63
C ALA A 328 2.69 -12.03 -29.30
N SER A 329 3.64 -12.75 -28.70
CA SER A 329 3.46 -13.38 -27.39
C SER A 329 4.69 -13.18 -26.52
N LEU A 330 4.49 -12.95 -25.23
CA LEU A 330 5.53 -12.88 -24.22
C LEU A 330 5.60 -14.23 -23.51
N ARG A 331 6.80 -14.79 -23.36
CA ARG A 331 7.07 -16.05 -22.69
C ARG A 331 7.89 -15.78 -21.44
N VAL A 332 7.53 -16.42 -20.33
CA VAL A 332 8.28 -16.37 -19.07
C VAL A 332 8.67 -17.79 -18.67
N ASP A 333 9.91 -17.96 -18.25
CA ASP A 333 10.52 -19.17 -17.71
C ASP A 333 11.16 -18.84 -16.35
N LEU A 334 10.47 -19.20 -15.27
CA LEU A 334 10.89 -18.81 -13.93
C LEU A 334 12.23 -19.41 -13.49
N GLN A 335 12.59 -20.58 -14.03
CA GLN A 335 13.86 -21.21 -13.68
C GLN A 335 15.03 -20.36 -14.21
N GLN A 336 14.93 -19.93 -15.47
CA GLN A 336 15.93 -19.04 -16.06
C GLN A 336 15.88 -17.63 -15.44
N LEU A 337 14.70 -17.17 -15.04
CA LEU A 337 14.53 -15.90 -14.34
C LEU A 337 15.25 -15.92 -12.98
N GLY A 338 15.09 -16.98 -12.19
CA GLY A 338 15.77 -17.11 -10.89
C GLY A 338 17.29 -17.19 -10.98
N GLU A 339 17.83 -17.68 -12.10
CA GLU A 339 19.28 -17.68 -12.35
C GLU A 339 19.80 -16.30 -12.77
N GLY A 340 18.99 -15.50 -13.48
CA GLY A 340 19.39 -14.21 -14.03
C GLY A 340 19.07 -13.00 -13.16
N GLU A 341 17.92 -13.03 -12.48
CA GLU A 341 17.32 -11.94 -11.69
C GLU A 341 16.72 -12.53 -10.40
N PRO A 342 17.56 -12.94 -9.42
CA PRO A 342 17.10 -13.63 -8.22
C PRO A 342 16.15 -12.78 -7.36
N GLU A 343 16.36 -11.47 -7.31
CA GLU A 343 15.50 -10.54 -6.55
C GLU A 343 14.08 -10.50 -7.11
N LEU A 344 13.93 -10.36 -8.43
CA LEU A 344 12.63 -10.38 -9.09
C LEU A 344 11.96 -11.76 -8.97
N PHE A 345 12.73 -12.84 -8.99
CA PHE A 345 12.22 -14.18 -8.75
C PHE A 345 11.66 -14.32 -7.32
N GLU A 346 12.40 -13.92 -6.29
CA GLU A 346 11.92 -13.94 -4.90
C GLU A 346 10.65 -13.11 -4.72
N GLU A 347 10.60 -11.92 -5.32
CA GLU A 347 9.40 -11.07 -5.31
C GLU A 347 8.19 -11.75 -5.99
N ILE A 348 8.39 -12.40 -7.14
CA ILE A 348 7.33 -13.16 -7.82
C ILE A 348 6.83 -14.32 -6.96
N ILE A 349 7.71 -15.01 -6.24
CA ILE A 349 7.33 -16.11 -5.35
C ILE A 349 6.53 -15.58 -4.16
N ALA A 350 6.99 -14.50 -3.52
CA ALA A 350 6.24 -13.84 -2.46
C ALA A 350 4.85 -13.39 -2.94
N TYR A 351 4.78 -12.77 -4.12
CA TYR A 351 3.50 -12.36 -4.72
C TYR A 351 2.59 -13.54 -5.09
N ARG A 352 3.16 -14.66 -5.53
CA ARG A 352 2.39 -15.88 -5.79
C ARG A 352 1.74 -16.41 -4.51
N ASP A 353 2.50 -16.41 -3.42
CA ASP A 353 2.13 -17.01 -2.14
C ASP A 353 1.21 -16.10 -1.31
N ALA A 354 1.25 -14.78 -1.55
CA ALA A 354 0.40 -13.75 -0.92
C ALA A 354 -1.12 -14.03 -0.94
N ASP A 355 -1.62 -14.70 -1.99
CA ASP A 355 -3.04 -15.04 -2.15
C ASP A 355 -3.39 -16.46 -1.69
N ALA A 356 -2.38 -17.32 -1.49
CA ALA A 356 -2.59 -18.72 -1.10
C ALA A 356 -2.99 -18.86 0.38
N ASP A 357 -2.64 -17.87 1.22
CA ASP A 357 -2.94 -17.86 2.65
C ASP A 357 -4.29 -17.21 3.00
N SER A 358 -5.01 -16.64 2.03
CA SER A 358 -6.20 -15.82 2.32
C SER A 358 -7.48 -16.62 2.60
N LEU A 359 -7.62 -17.88 2.19
CA LEU A 359 -8.82 -18.67 2.47
C LEU A 359 -8.49 -20.17 2.44
N LEU A 360 -8.54 -20.80 3.62
CA LEU A 360 -8.55 -22.25 3.86
C LEU A 360 -9.06 -23.10 2.68
N ASP A 361 -8.29 -24.14 2.38
CA ASP A 361 -8.73 -25.45 1.88
C ASP A 361 -9.49 -25.52 0.54
N GLU A 362 -8.86 -26.23 -0.39
CA GLU A 362 -9.39 -27.50 -0.89
C GLU A 362 -10.93 -27.62 -0.89
N THR A 363 -11.58 -27.15 -1.95
CA THR A 363 -12.69 -27.92 -2.51
C THR A 363 -12.23 -28.60 -3.79
N THR A 364 -11.20 -29.44 -3.69
CA THR A 364 -11.13 -30.62 -4.56
C THR A 364 -12.18 -31.59 -4.07
N GLU A 365 -13.21 -31.78 -4.88
CA GLU A 365 -14.22 -32.84 -4.79
C GLU A 365 -13.61 -34.15 -4.27
N THR A 366 -13.81 -34.46 -2.99
CA THR A 366 -13.75 -35.85 -2.53
C THR A 366 -15.12 -36.43 -2.74
N THR A 367 -15.30 -37.10 -3.88
CA THR A 367 -16.43 -38.01 -4.08
C THR A 367 -16.40 -39.06 -2.97
N VAL A 368 -17.37 -38.99 -2.07
CA VAL A 368 -17.70 -40.04 -1.10
C VAL A 368 -18.20 -41.26 -1.87
N ALA A 369 -17.27 -42.03 -2.44
CA ALA A 369 -17.57 -43.25 -3.19
C ALA A 369 -16.78 -44.48 -2.74
N ASP A 370 -15.95 -44.38 -1.69
CA ASP A 370 -15.11 -45.50 -1.24
C ASP A 370 -15.22 -45.79 0.27
N TYR A 371 -16.44 -45.74 0.81
CA TYR A 371 -16.80 -46.65 1.92
C TYR A 371 -17.46 -47.89 1.33
N GLY A 372 -16.59 -48.83 0.94
CA GLY A 372 -16.93 -50.10 0.35
C GLY A 372 -17.87 -50.95 1.22
N ALA A 373 -18.77 -51.61 0.50
CA ALA A 373 -19.66 -52.65 0.98
C ALA A 373 -18.92 -53.78 1.71
N THR A 374 -19.47 -54.22 2.85
CA THR A 374 -19.44 -55.64 3.24
C THR A 374 -20.73 -56.01 4.00
N GLN A 375 -21.54 -56.85 3.35
CA GLN A 375 -22.37 -57.95 3.89
C GLN A 375 -23.53 -57.64 4.88
N GLY A 376 -24.76 -57.89 4.41
CA GLY A 376 -25.90 -58.27 5.28
C GLY A 376 -25.73 -59.66 5.91
N PRO A 377 -26.67 -60.18 6.75
CA PRO A 377 -28.11 -60.18 6.47
C PRO A 377 -29.08 -60.03 7.68
N GLY A 378 -30.33 -59.62 7.38
CA GLY A 378 -31.54 -60.16 8.02
C GLY A 378 -32.12 -59.47 9.27
N ALA A 379 -33.40 -59.09 9.17
CA ALA A 379 -34.49 -59.19 10.18
C ALA A 379 -35.34 -57.90 10.31
N ASP A 380 -36.54 -57.97 9.72
CA ASP A 380 -37.85 -57.59 10.26
C ASP A 380 -37.98 -56.47 11.31
N LEU A 381 -38.79 -55.45 10.99
CA LEU A 381 -40.03 -55.04 11.70
C LEU A 381 -40.56 -53.76 11.02
N GLU A 382 -41.60 -53.85 10.19
CA GLU A 382 -43.01 -53.63 10.55
C GLU A 382 -43.38 -52.26 11.16
N THR A 383 -44.40 -51.67 10.53
CA THR A 383 -45.38 -50.70 11.05
C THR A 383 -44.97 -49.25 11.28
N LEU A 384 -45.38 -48.37 10.36
CA LEU A 384 -46.54 -47.49 10.60
C LEU A 384 -47.09 -46.98 9.27
N SER A 385 -48.29 -47.43 8.96
CA SER A 385 -49.13 -47.03 7.84
C SER A 385 -50.06 -45.87 8.24
N ALA A 386 -50.50 -45.16 7.19
CA ALA A 386 -51.80 -44.49 7.04
C ALA A 386 -51.98 -43.04 7.56
N ALA A 387 -51.96 -42.10 6.61
CA ALA A 387 -53.12 -41.30 6.18
C ALA A 387 -52.72 -40.53 4.89
N GLY A 388 -53.06 -41.03 3.70
CA GLY A 388 -54.19 -40.56 2.86
C GLY A 388 -53.71 -39.48 1.87
N GLU A 389 -53.45 -39.76 0.59
CA GLU A 389 -54.42 -39.83 -0.55
C GLU A 389 -55.49 -38.72 -0.46
N ASP A 390 -55.75 -37.85 -1.44
CA ASP A 390 -55.55 -37.95 -2.90
C ASP A 390 -55.90 -36.59 -3.56
N ALA A 391 -55.68 -36.51 -4.89
CA ALA A 391 -56.29 -35.61 -5.89
C ALA A 391 -55.43 -34.49 -6.54
N ALA A 392 -54.80 -34.87 -7.66
CA ALA A 392 -54.94 -34.30 -9.02
C ALA A 392 -56.05 -33.24 -9.24
N ALA A 393 -56.05 -32.33 -10.22
CA ALA A 393 -55.20 -31.93 -11.36
C ALA A 393 -55.85 -30.66 -11.97
N ASP A 394 -55.21 -30.11 -13.02
CA ASP A 394 -55.82 -29.32 -14.11
C ASP A 394 -56.18 -27.85 -13.74
N GLY A 395 -55.83 -26.79 -14.47
CA GLY A 395 -55.34 -26.59 -15.83
C GLY A 395 -55.84 -25.22 -16.31
N GLY A 396 -55.07 -24.54 -17.18
CA GLY A 396 -55.59 -23.47 -18.04
C GLY A 396 -55.34 -22.01 -17.61
N GLY A 397 -54.42 -21.36 -18.33
CA GLY A 397 -54.65 -19.98 -18.78
C GLY A 397 -55.25 -19.98 -20.19
N PRO A 398 -55.27 -18.86 -20.94
CA PRO A 398 -55.44 -17.44 -20.59
C PRO A 398 -56.70 -16.89 -21.37
N PRO A 399 -56.95 -15.57 -21.60
CA PRO A 399 -56.12 -14.69 -22.45
C PRO A 399 -56.12 -13.18 -22.07
N ARG A 400 -55.28 -12.45 -22.83
CA ARG A 400 -55.11 -10.99 -22.93
C ARG A 400 -56.37 -10.24 -23.38
N GLU A 401 -56.49 -8.97 -22.97
CA GLU A 401 -56.92 -7.77 -23.73
C GLU A 401 -56.96 -6.58 -22.73
N ARG A 402 -56.48 -5.35 -22.97
CA ARG A 402 -56.15 -4.54 -24.15
C ARG A 402 -54.98 -3.61 -23.88
#